data_AF-A0A251WYS3-F1
#
_entry.id   AF-A0A251WYS3-F1
#
_cell.length_a   1.000
_cell.length_b   1.000
_cell.length_c   1.000
_cell.angle_alpha   90.00
_cell.angle_beta   90.00
_cell.angle_gamma   90.00
#
_symmetry.space_group_name_H-M   'P 1'
#
loop_
_entity.id
_entity.type
_entity.pdbx_description
1 polymer ?
#
loop_
_entity_poly.entity_id
_entity_poly.type
_entity_poly.pdbx_seq_one_letter_code
_entity_poly.pdbx_strand_id
1 'polypeptide(L)'
;MFFLLSLVSVAMVGAVLLPDPTTEEDDIALGTDADDDLSGGGGNDYLDGLDGDDAISGGNGDDDVIGGLGDDAVFGDDGQDTVNGSAGFDTISGGAGDDVLNGGSGDDHIWGDSGDDSLLGSLGDDTMYGGAGADVLHGGSGDDTLTGGEDDDRDYVNGGAGDDILYGGANDNLNGGSGADEFIIATDGLIDIDDLTEADTLSITTDGTEPSLTTRTADDGLILYADGHAIAYLRGLTEFDVSRVQFTND
;
A
#
# COMPACT_ATOMS: atom_id res chain seq x y z
N MET A 1 20.40 -47.75 24.33
CA MET A 1 21.46 -47.34 23.39
C MET A 1 21.05 -45.97 22.89
N PHE A 2 21.73 -44.93 23.37
CA PHE A 2 21.44 -43.53 23.04
C PHE A 2 21.69 -43.32 21.54
N PHE A 3 20.70 -42.85 20.79
CA PHE A 3 20.93 -42.27 19.48
C PHE A 3 21.34 -40.82 19.70
N LEU A 4 22.57 -40.49 19.31
CA LEU A 4 23.03 -39.11 19.20
C LEU A 4 22.18 -38.42 18.12
N LEU A 5 21.53 -37.31 18.47
CA LEU A 5 21.24 -36.27 17.49
C LEU A 5 22.60 -35.75 17.00
N SER A 6 22.93 -36.04 15.75
CA SER A 6 23.98 -35.32 15.05
C SER A 6 23.42 -33.93 14.76
N LEU A 7 24.02 -32.89 15.35
CA LEU A 7 23.86 -31.55 14.79
C LEU A 7 24.31 -31.61 13.34
N VAL A 8 23.39 -31.38 12.41
CA VAL A 8 23.75 -31.02 11.05
C VAL A 8 24.34 -29.61 11.17
N SER A 9 25.64 -29.51 10.93
CA SER A 9 26.29 -28.25 10.63
C SER A 9 25.66 -27.76 9.34
N VAL A 10 24.75 -26.79 9.40
CA VAL A 10 24.35 -26.00 8.23
C VAL A 10 25.58 -25.16 7.89
N ALA A 11 26.42 -25.70 7.01
CA ALA A 11 27.42 -24.92 6.31
C ALA A 11 26.72 -24.38 5.06
N MET A 12 26.75 -23.05 4.88
CA MET A 12 26.34 -22.31 3.67
C MET A 12 26.59 -23.12 2.39
N VAL A 13 25.53 -23.65 1.78
CA VAL A 13 25.56 -24.26 0.44
C VAL A 13 24.16 -24.13 -0.19
N GLY A 14 23.90 -23.03 -0.89
CA GLY A 14 22.81 -22.85 -1.85
C GLY A 14 21.39 -22.80 -1.26
N ALA A 15 20.49 -22.18 -2.01
CA ALA A 15 19.06 -22.16 -1.70
C ALA A 15 18.57 -23.56 -1.30
N VAL A 16 17.91 -23.65 -0.15
CA VAL A 16 17.30 -24.89 0.31
C VAL A 16 15.88 -24.91 -0.22
N LEU A 17 15.68 -25.61 -1.34
CA LEU A 17 14.37 -25.91 -1.91
C LEU A 17 13.85 -27.22 -1.33
N LEU A 18 12.71 -27.19 -0.65
CA LEU A 18 11.99 -28.38 -0.19
C LEU A 18 10.48 -28.10 -0.21
N PRO A 19 9.62 -28.92 -0.86
CA PRO A 19 9.67 -29.66 -2.15
C PRO A 19 10.06 -28.86 -3.43
N ASP A 20 9.66 -29.32 -4.63
CA ASP A 20 10.06 -28.84 -5.96
C ASP A 20 9.13 -27.67 -6.35
N PRO A 21 9.64 -26.45 -6.63
CA PRO A 21 8.87 -25.19 -6.78
C PRO A 21 7.97 -25.14 -8.04
N THR A 22 7.63 -26.31 -8.57
CA THR A 22 6.73 -26.54 -9.69
C THR A 22 5.61 -27.52 -9.35
N THR A 23 5.51 -27.92 -8.08
CA THR A 23 4.41 -28.74 -7.58
C THR A 23 3.23 -27.89 -7.13
N GLU A 24 2.11 -28.54 -6.82
CA GLU A 24 0.92 -27.90 -6.25
C GLU A 24 0.92 -28.19 -4.72
N GLU A 25 2.10 -28.22 -4.12
CA GLU A 25 2.36 -28.60 -2.73
C GLU A 25 2.96 -27.41 -1.98
N ASP A 26 2.57 -27.23 -0.73
CA ASP A 26 3.16 -26.26 0.19
C ASP A 26 4.69 -26.46 0.34
N ASP A 27 5.44 -25.47 -0.10
CA ASP A 27 6.89 -25.44 -0.22
C ASP A 27 7.57 -24.47 0.78
N ILE A 28 8.84 -24.73 1.05
CA ILE A 28 9.73 -23.81 1.78
C ILE A 28 10.93 -23.52 0.89
N ALA A 29 11.10 -22.25 0.51
CA ALA A 29 12.24 -21.75 -0.23
C ALA A 29 13.02 -20.72 0.61
N LEU A 30 14.29 -21.01 0.88
CA LEU A 30 15.18 -20.09 1.58
C LEU A 30 16.32 -19.70 0.66
N GLY A 31 16.55 -18.40 0.51
CA GLY A 31 17.67 -17.78 -0.20
C GLY A 31 18.99 -17.91 0.57
N THR A 32 19.90 -16.99 0.28
CA THR A 32 21.26 -16.92 0.77
C THR A 32 21.62 -15.46 1.11
N ASP A 33 22.90 -15.16 1.35
CA ASP A 33 23.32 -13.76 1.59
C ASP A 33 23.65 -13.03 0.26
N ALA A 34 23.08 -13.47 -0.86
CA ALA A 34 23.37 -12.96 -2.20
C ALA A 34 22.10 -13.03 -3.04
N ASP A 35 22.02 -12.18 -4.08
CA ASP A 35 20.90 -12.09 -5.01
C ASP A 35 20.42 -13.46 -5.50
N ASP A 36 19.19 -13.81 -5.14
CA ASP A 36 18.52 -15.07 -5.42
C ASP A 36 17.27 -14.88 -6.31
N ASP A 37 16.86 -15.97 -6.97
CA ASP A 37 15.64 -16.07 -7.77
C ASP A 37 14.81 -17.22 -7.16
N LEU A 38 13.76 -16.86 -6.43
CA LEU A 38 12.93 -17.75 -5.64
C LEU A 38 11.51 -17.82 -6.22
N SER A 39 10.94 -19.01 -6.24
CA SER A 39 9.56 -19.24 -6.69
C SER A 39 8.92 -20.32 -5.83
N GLY A 40 7.69 -20.09 -5.34
CA GLY A 40 6.90 -21.07 -4.59
C GLY A 40 6.15 -22.00 -5.55
N GLY A 41 5.50 -21.41 -6.55
CA GLY A 41 4.89 -22.13 -7.65
C GLY A 41 3.40 -22.36 -7.41
N GLY A 42 3.04 -23.41 -6.70
CA GLY A 42 1.64 -23.65 -6.38
C GLY A 42 1.49 -24.39 -5.05
N GLY A 43 0.48 -24.04 -4.27
CA GLY A 43 0.41 -24.45 -2.87
C GLY A 43 0.54 -23.23 -1.98
N ASN A 44 0.51 -23.42 -0.67
CA ASN A 44 0.71 -22.31 0.26
C ASN A 44 2.16 -22.36 0.76
N ASP A 45 2.97 -21.43 0.29
CA ASP A 45 4.42 -21.51 0.35
C ASP A 45 5.00 -20.55 1.40
N TYR A 46 6.22 -20.84 1.85
CA TYR A 46 7.02 -19.93 2.68
C TYR A 46 8.34 -19.61 1.98
N LEU A 47 8.55 -18.33 1.68
CA LEU A 47 9.72 -17.83 0.97
C LEU A 47 10.46 -16.77 1.80
N ASP A 48 11.78 -16.86 1.86
CA ASP A 48 12.64 -15.92 2.59
C ASP A 48 13.94 -15.68 1.80
N GLY A 49 14.12 -14.46 1.27
CA GLY A 49 15.28 -14.04 0.48
C GLY A 49 16.57 -13.93 1.29
N LEU A 50 16.45 -13.49 2.54
CA LEU A 50 17.53 -13.22 3.50
C LEU A 50 18.31 -11.92 3.24
N ASP A 51 19.54 -11.97 2.71
CA ASP A 51 20.29 -10.76 2.33
C ASP A 51 20.55 -10.83 0.82
N GLY A 52 20.59 -9.70 0.12
CA GLY A 52 20.79 -9.67 -1.33
C GLY A 52 19.66 -8.87 -1.99
N ASP A 53 19.83 -8.54 -3.27
CA ASP A 53 18.73 -7.95 -4.05
C ASP A 53 18.00 -9.12 -4.72
N ASP A 54 16.89 -9.57 -4.13
CA ASP A 54 16.23 -10.82 -4.49
C ASP A 54 15.05 -10.62 -5.46
N ALA A 55 14.78 -11.64 -6.27
CA ALA A 55 13.55 -11.75 -7.06
C ALA A 55 12.72 -12.93 -6.55
N ILE A 56 11.53 -12.66 -6.01
CA ILE A 56 10.71 -13.66 -5.32
C ILE A 56 9.29 -13.64 -5.88
N SER A 57 8.74 -14.82 -6.19
CA SER A 57 7.36 -15.04 -6.63
C SER A 57 6.70 -16.13 -5.78
N GLY A 58 5.58 -15.82 -5.12
CA GLY A 58 4.77 -16.76 -4.36
C GLY A 58 4.16 -17.81 -5.29
N GLY A 59 3.30 -17.37 -6.20
CA GLY A 59 2.78 -18.19 -7.28
C GLY A 59 1.27 -18.38 -7.19
N ASN A 60 0.79 -19.56 -6.82
CA ASN A 60 -0.64 -19.79 -6.62
C ASN A 60 -0.87 -20.35 -5.22
N GLY A 61 -1.80 -19.80 -4.47
CA GLY A 61 -2.10 -20.23 -3.11
C GLY A 61 -1.88 -19.08 -2.14
N ASP A 62 -2.08 -19.32 -0.85
CA ASP A 62 -1.88 -18.26 0.15
C ASP A 62 -0.44 -18.36 0.67
N ASP A 63 0.43 -17.44 0.27
CA ASP A 63 1.88 -17.50 0.48
C ASP A 63 2.37 -16.54 1.57
N ASP A 64 3.40 -16.95 2.31
CA ASP A 64 4.13 -16.12 3.27
C ASP A 64 5.52 -15.77 2.69
N VAL A 65 5.72 -14.52 2.27
CA VAL A 65 6.92 -14.08 1.55
C VAL A 65 7.69 -12.99 2.30
N ILE A 66 8.99 -13.17 2.44
CA ILE A 66 9.91 -12.21 3.06
C ILE A 66 11.02 -11.88 2.04
N GLY A 67 11.18 -10.61 1.69
CA GLY A 67 12.29 -10.10 0.88
C GLY A 67 13.60 -10.24 1.65
N GLY A 68 13.80 -9.36 2.65
CA GLY A 68 14.92 -9.45 3.57
C GLY A 68 15.72 -8.16 3.64
N LEU A 69 17.04 -8.24 3.52
CA LEU A 69 17.92 -7.08 3.41
C LEU A 69 18.37 -6.91 1.97
N GLY A 70 18.13 -5.75 1.38
CA GLY A 70 18.50 -5.45 0.00
C GLY A 70 17.31 -4.89 -0.75
N ASP A 71 17.52 -4.51 -2.00
CA ASP A 71 16.44 -3.93 -2.81
C ASP A 71 15.71 -5.07 -3.54
N ASP A 72 14.58 -5.52 -2.98
CA ASP A 72 13.91 -6.75 -3.42
C ASP A 72 12.77 -6.50 -4.41
N ALA A 73 12.51 -7.48 -5.28
CA ALA A 73 11.34 -7.53 -6.14
C ALA A 73 10.47 -8.74 -5.73
N VAL A 74 9.35 -8.47 -5.07
CA VAL A 74 8.51 -9.49 -4.42
C VAL A 74 7.10 -9.47 -4.99
N PHE A 75 6.65 -10.63 -5.46
CA PHE A 75 5.30 -10.83 -6.03
C PHE A 75 4.58 -11.93 -5.23
N GLY A 76 3.41 -11.63 -4.66
CA GLY A 76 2.51 -12.64 -4.07
C GLY A 76 1.92 -13.56 -5.14
N ASP A 77 1.43 -12.95 -6.23
CA ASP A 77 0.74 -13.57 -7.37
C ASP A 77 -0.74 -13.93 -7.06
N ASP A 78 -1.20 -15.16 -7.31
CA ASP A 78 -2.61 -15.54 -7.11
C ASP A 78 -2.80 -16.10 -5.68
N GLY A 79 -3.47 -15.39 -4.77
CA GLY A 79 -3.44 -15.79 -3.37
C GLY A 79 -4.09 -14.82 -2.41
N GLN A 80 -4.24 -15.20 -1.14
CA GLN A 80 -4.26 -14.20 -0.06
C GLN A 80 -2.89 -14.23 0.60
N ASP A 81 -2.00 -13.39 0.12
CA ASP A 81 -0.58 -13.44 0.43
C ASP A 81 -0.23 -12.51 1.60
N THR A 82 0.82 -12.88 2.32
CA THR A 82 1.45 -12.01 3.32
C THR A 82 2.88 -11.73 2.88
N VAL A 83 3.14 -10.50 2.47
CA VAL A 83 4.44 -10.06 1.94
C VAL A 83 5.10 -9.04 2.85
N ASN A 84 6.39 -9.20 3.12
CA ASN A 84 7.20 -8.27 3.89
C ASN A 84 8.55 -8.00 3.20
N GLY A 85 8.72 -6.82 2.59
CA GLY A 85 9.97 -6.39 1.95
C GLY A 85 11.14 -6.31 2.93
N SER A 86 10.86 -5.82 4.14
CA SER A 86 11.78 -5.68 5.26
C SER A 86 12.70 -4.46 5.17
N ALA A 87 13.88 -4.52 4.55
CA ALA A 87 14.77 -3.36 4.52
C ALA A 87 15.52 -3.21 3.20
N GLY A 88 15.32 -2.07 2.55
CA GLY A 88 15.88 -1.73 1.25
C GLY A 88 14.83 -0.95 0.47
N PHE A 89 15.09 -0.72 -0.82
CA PHE A 89 14.10 -0.12 -1.71
C PHE A 89 13.33 -1.22 -2.42
N ASP A 90 12.22 -1.63 -1.84
CA ASP A 90 11.49 -2.82 -2.27
C ASP A 90 10.41 -2.49 -3.31
N THR A 91 10.17 -3.44 -4.22
CA THR A 91 9.06 -3.44 -5.18
C THR A 91 8.16 -4.62 -4.85
N ILE A 92 6.97 -4.35 -4.32
CA ILE A 92 6.03 -5.36 -3.81
C ILE A 92 4.73 -5.31 -4.59
N SER A 93 4.26 -6.45 -5.08
CA SER A 93 2.92 -6.62 -5.67
C SER A 93 2.21 -7.78 -4.98
N GLY A 94 0.99 -7.55 -4.49
CA GLY A 94 0.13 -8.59 -3.91
C GLY A 94 -0.38 -9.52 -5.00
N GLY A 95 -1.16 -8.96 -5.93
CA GLY A 95 -1.60 -9.66 -7.12
C GLY A 95 -3.11 -9.88 -7.09
N ALA A 96 -3.57 -11.13 -6.98
CA ALA A 96 -4.98 -11.45 -6.99
C ALA A 96 -5.43 -12.13 -5.70
N GLY A 97 -6.21 -11.41 -4.92
CA GLY A 97 -6.85 -11.85 -3.68
C GLY A 97 -6.64 -10.80 -2.59
N ASP A 98 -7.05 -11.11 -1.37
CA ASP A 98 -7.05 -10.12 -0.27
C ASP A 98 -5.69 -10.21 0.46
N ASP A 99 -4.76 -9.33 0.12
CA ASP A 99 -3.34 -9.42 0.50
C ASP A 99 -2.97 -8.54 1.70
N VAL A 100 -1.87 -8.90 2.37
CA VAL A 100 -1.25 -8.11 3.45
C VAL A 100 0.18 -7.80 3.07
N LEU A 101 0.46 -6.53 2.75
CA LEU A 101 1.74 -6.09 2.21
C LEU A 101 2.41 -5.09 3.15
N ASN A 102 3.68 -5.32 3.47
CA ASN A 102 4.50 -4.39 4.27
C ASN A 102 5.82 -4.10 3.55
N GLY A 103 6.09 -2.83 3.22
CA GLY A 103 7.35 -2.36 2.64
C GLY A 103 8.49 -2.55 3.63
N GLY A 104 8.42 -1.84 4.75
CA GLY A 104 9.32 -2.03 5.87
C GLY A 104 10.19 -0.82 6.11
N SER A 105 11.41 -0.79 5.58
CA SER A 105 12.25 0.40 5.67
C SER A 105 13.00 0.68 4.40
N GLY A 106 12.88 1.91 3.92
CA GLY A 106 13.37 2.37 2.62
C GLY A 106 12.22 3.01 1.86
N ASP A 107 12.49 3.53 0.67
CA ASP A 107 11.45 4.19 -0.13
C ASP A 107 10.83 3.14 -1.06
N ASP A 108 9.75 2.51 -0.61
CA ASP A 108 9.19 1.30 -1.22
C ASP A 108 8.12 1.62 -2.27
N HIS A 109 7.92 0.70 -3.21
CA HIS A 109 6.77 0.72 -4.11
C HIS A 109 5.88 -0.49 -3.85
N ILE A 110 4.61 -0.25 -3.54
CA ILE A 110 3.66 -1.28 -3.13
C ILE A 110 2.39 -1.21 -3.97
N TRP A 111 2.00 -2.32 -4.57
CA TRP A 111 0.73 -2.50 -5.29
C TRP A 111 -0.08 -3.62 -4.65
N GLY A 112 -1.32 -3.35 -4.20
CA GLY A 112 -2.26 -4.40 -3.77
C GLY A 112 -2.78 -5.19 -4.97
N ASP A 113 -3.05 -4.47 -6.06
CA ASP A 113 -3.58 -4.97 -7.33
C ASP A 113 -5.07 -5.29 -7.29
N SER A 114 -5.50 -6.51 -6.95
CA SER A 114 -6.93 -6.84 -6.96
C SER A 114 -7.36 -7.66 -5.77
N GLY A 115 -8.35 -7.17 -5.04
CA GLY A 115 -8.82 -7.76 -3.79
C GLY A 115 -9.05 -6.67 -2.75
N ASP A 116 -9.49 -7.05 -1.55
CA ASP A 116 -9.55 -6.10 -0.43
C ASP A 116 -8.21 -6.14 0.32
N ASP A 117 -7.27 -5.26 -0.03
CA ASP A 117 -5.88 -5.34 0.41
C ASP A 117 -5.55 -4.50 1.64
N SER A 118 -4.51 -4.88 2.39
CA SER A 118 -3.94 -4.11 3.50
C SER A 118 -2.47 -3.81 3.26
N LEU A 119 -2.16 -2.55 2.97
CA LEU A 119 -0.80 -2.09 2.66
C LEU A 119 -0.24 -1.21 3.77
N LEU A 120 1.03 -1.42 4.12
CA LEU A 120 1.80 -0.62 5.07
C LEU A 120 3.18 -0.26 4.48
N GLY A 121 3.45 1.03 4.27
CA GLY A 121 4.77 1.51 3.81
C GLY A 121 5.83 1.38 4.92
N SER A 122 5.47 1.82 6.12
CA SER A 122 6.30 1.84 7.35
C SER A 122 7.29 3.01 7.43
N LEU A 123 8.55 2.84 7.03
CA LEU A 123 9.60 3.86 7.18
C LEU A 123 10.19 4.22 5.83
N GLY A 124 10.12 5.48 5.42
CA GLY A 124 10.69 5.95 4.16
C GLY A 124 9.62 6.67 3.35
N ASP A 125 10.02 7.21 2.20
CA ASP A 125 9.11 7.95 1.33
C ASP A 125 8.45 6.95 0.35
N ASP A 126 7.30 6.40 0.72
CA ASP A 126 6.70 5.25 0.05
C ASP A 126 5.74 5.65 -1.08
N THR A 127 5.61 4.81 -2.10
CA THR A 127 4.58 4.94 -3.14
C THR A 127 3.65 3.73 -3.15
N MET A 128 2.38 3.96 -2.84
CA MET A 128 1.41 2.88 -2.60
C MET A 128 0.16 3.02 -3.48
N TYR A 129 -0.25 1.90 -4.07
CA TYR A 129 -1.45 1.76 -4.88
C TYR A 129 -2.29 0.61 -4.34
N GLY A 130 -3.51 0.87 -3.87
CA GLY A 130 -4.43 -0.18 -3.42
C GLY A 130 -4.82 -1.07 -4.59
N GLY A 131 -5.50 -0.50 -5.58
CA GLY A 131 -5.81 -1.18 -6.82
C GLY A 131 -7.31 -1.26 -7.02
N ALA A 132 -7.86 -2.47 -7.08
CA ALA A 132 -9.29 -2.69 -7.20
C ALA A 132 -9.81 -3.48 -6.01
N GLY A 133 -10.90 -3.02 -5.40
CA GLY A 133 -11.42 -3.56 -4.15
C GLY A 133 -11.41 -2.50 -3.05
N ALA A 134 -11.79 -2.89 -1.83
CA ALA A 134 -11.85 -1.97 -0.71
C ALA A 134 -10.58 -2.07 0.15
N ASP A 135 -9.64 -1.17 -0.10
CA ASP A 135 -8.28 -1.26 0.43
C ASP A 135 -8.04 -0.44 1.69
N VAL A 136 -7.00 -0.82 2.43
CA VAL A 136 -6.50 -0.10 3.60
C VAL A 136 -5.03 0.21 3.41
N LEU A 137 -4.69 1.48 3.22
CA LEU A 137 -3.32 1.95 3.02
C LEU A 137 -2.87 2.80 4.21
N HIS A 138 -1.67 2.51 4.70
CA HIS A 138 -0.96 3.29 5.71
C HIS A 138 0.47 3.58 5.24
N GLY A 139 0.78 4.85 4.93
CA GLY A 139 2.13 5.27 4.50
C GLY A 139 3.14 5.06 5.61
N GLY A 140 2.87 5.70 6.76
CA GLY A 140 3.64 5.48 7.98
C GLY A 140 4.46 6.70 8.31
N SER A 141 5.75 6.69 8.00
CA SER A 141 6.61 7.84 8.25
C SER A 141 7.56 8.10 7.10
N GLY A 142 7.65 9.35 6.68
CA GLY A 142 8.25 9.75 5.42
C GLY A 142 7.22 10.54 4.62
N ASP A 143 7.64 11.14 3.51
CA ASP A 143 6.74 11.89 2.64
C ASP A 143 6.13 10.92 1.60
N ASP A 144 4.94 10.40 1.89
CA ASP A 144 4.37 9.27 1.16
C ASP A 144 3.45 9.70 0.01
N THR A 145 3.30 8.86 -1.02
CA THR A 145 2.31 9.02 -2.09
C THR A 145 1.38 7.82 -2.15
N LEU A 146 0.09 8.04 -1.86
CA LEU A 146 -0.90 6.96 -1.72
C LEU A 146 -2.10 7.17 -2.62
N THR A 147 -2.58 6.09 -3.24
CA THR A 147 -3.87 6.07 -3.95
C THR A 147 -4.63 4.80 -3.62
N GLY A 148 -5.90 4.94 -3.23
CA GLY A 148 -6.79 3.80 -2.98
C GLY A 148 -7.09 3.07 -4.29
N GLY A 149 -7.64 3.79 -5.26
CA GLY A 149 -7.99 3.24 -6.56
C GLY A 149 -8.78 4.27 -7.37
N GLU A 150 -9.17 3.91 -8.60
CA GLU A 150 -10.13 4.72 -9.40
C GLU A 150 -11.55 4.14 -9.37
N ASP A 151 -11.76 3.02 -8.70
CA ASP A 151 -13.06 2.36 -8.59
C ASP A 151 -13.96 3.00 -7.51
N ASP A 152 -15.21 2.52 -7.44
CA ASP A 152 -16.29 3.15 -6.64
C ASP A 152 -16.38 2.47 -5.27
N ASP A 153 -15.21 2.18 -4.70
CA ASP A 153 -15.04 1.25 -3.60
C ASP A 153 -15.04 2.04 -2.29
N ARG A 154 -14.45 1.52 -1.21
CA ARG A 154 -14.28 2.35 -0.01
C ARG A 154 -12.92 2.09 0.57
N ASP A 155 -11.98 2.84 0.04
CA ASP A 155 -10.62 2.78 0.53
C ASP A 155 -10.49 3.61 1.80
N TYR A 156 -9.57 3.16 2.66
CA TYR A 156 -9.06 3.93 3.78
C TYR A 156 -7.60 4.25 3.50
N VAL A 157 -7.30 5.51 3.24
CA VAL A 157 -5.95 5.98 2.91
C VAL A 157 -5.45 6.89 4.02
N ASN A 158 -4.36 6.49 4.67
CA ASN A 158 -3.72 7.26 5.73
C ASN A 158 -2.25 7.53 5.41
N GLY A 159 -1.89 8.80 5.26
CA GLY A 159 -0.50 9.21 4.99
C GLY A 159 0.40 8.89 6.19
N GLY A 160 0.09 9.48 7.33
CA GLY A 160 0.75 9.16 8.59
C GLY A 160 1.58 10.33 9.07
N ALA A 161 2.91 10.26 8.94
CA ALA A 161 3.81 11.29 9.42
C ALA A 161 4.80 11.72 8.34
N GLY A 162 4.64 12.95 7.86
CA GLY A 162 5.41 13.50 6.75
C GLY A 162 4.50 14.40 5.93
N ASP A 163 5.01 15.00 4.87
CA ASP A 163 4.20 15.82 3.98
C ASP A 163 3.66 14.90 2.85
N ASP A 164 2.47 14.33 3.05
CA ASP A 164 1.96 13.23 2.23
C ASP A 164 1.08 13.69 1.05
N ILE A 165 0.98 12.88 -0.01
CA ILE A 165 0.06 13.08 -1.14
C ILE A 165 -0.95 11.93 -1.18
N LEU A 166 -2.22 12.25 -0.99
CA LEU A 166 -3.31 11.27 -0.96
C LEU A 166 -4.27 11.51 -2.12
N TYR A 167 -4.37 10.52 -3.02
CA TYR A 167 -5.37 10.49 -4.09
C TYR A 167 -6.59 9.70 -3.61
N GLY A 168 -7.76 10.36 -3.61
CA GLY A 168 -9.04 9.72 -3.33
C GLY A 168 -9.85 9.51 -4.60
N GLY A 169 -10.25 8.26 -4.82
CA GLY A 169 -11.35 7.87 -5.68
C GLY A 169 -12.71 8.15 -5.03
N ALA A 170 -13.77 7.68 -5.67
CA ALA A 170 -15.12 7.98 -5.20
C ALA A 170 -15.48 7.13 -3.97
N ASN A 171 -15.93 7.79 -2.89
CA ASN A 171 -16.40 7.19 -1.63
C ASN A 171 -15.31 6.79 -0.62
N ASP A 172 -14.07 7.23 -0.83
CA ASP A 172 -12.94 6.93 0.05
C ASP A 172 -12.91 7.75 1.33
N ASN A 173 -12.14 7.27 2.31
CA ASN A 173 -11.74 8.02 3.48
C ASN A 173 -10.24 8.34 3.42
N LEU A 174 -9.92 9.62 3.44
CA LEU A 174 -8.54 10.11 3.41
C LEU A 174 -8.18 10.76 4.75
N ASN A 175 -7.00 10.45 5.28
CA ASN A 175 -6.46 11.05 6.49
C ASN A 175 -4.96 11.33 6.33
N GLY A 176 -4.60 12.60 6.18
CA GLY A 176 -3.20 13.01 5.98
C GLY A 176 -2.33 12.71 7.22
N GLY A 177 -2.84 13.04 8.41
CA GLY A 177 -2.14 12.81 9.65
C GLY A 177 -1.28 14.01 10.03
N SER A 178 -0.01 13.76 10.38
CA SER A 178 0.87 14.84 10.81
C SER A 178 1.79 15.30 9.68
N GLY A 179 1.64 16.54 9.27
CA GLY A 179 2.50 17.13 8.24
C GLY A 179 1.81 18.29 7.56
N ALA A 180 2.27 18.60 6.36
CA ALA A 180 1.55 19.44 5.42
C ALA A 180 1.15 18.59 4.22
N ASP A 181 -0.07 18.06 4.26
CA ASP A 181 -0.52 17.03 3.32
C ASP A 181 -1.25 17.63 2.11
N GLU A 182 -1.26 16.92 0.99
CA GLU A 182 -2.05 17.24 -0.20
C GLU A 182 -3.13 16.18 -0.44
N PHE A 183 -4.39 16.58 -0.28
CA PHE A 183 -5.55 15.75 -0.64
C PHE A 183 -5.95 16.07 -2.08
N ILE A 184 -5.86 15.08 -2.97
CA ILE A 184 -6.24 15.19 -4.37
C ILE A 184 -7.55 14.43 -4.58
N ILE A 185 -8.59 15.15 -4.99
CA ILE A 185 -9.93 14.61 -5.14
C ILE A 185 -10.54 14.91 -6.51
N ALA A 186 -11.42 14.02 -6.97
CA ALA A 186 -12.25 14.24 -8.16
C ALA A 186 -13.62 14.86 -7.80
N THR A 187 -14.48 15.06 -8.81
CA THR A 187 -15.81 15.69 -8.66
C THR A 187 -16.98 14.72 -8.82
N ASP A 188 -16.70 13.45 -9.09
CA ASP A 188 -17.66 12.37 -9.36
C ASP A 188 -18.02 11.52 -8.13
N GLY A 189 -17.30 11.68 -7.02
CA GLY A 189 -17.57 11.01 -5.75
C GLY A 189 -17.74 11.96 -4.57
N LEU A 190 -18.25 11.43 -3.45
CA LEU A 190 -18.16 12.10 -2.15
C LEU A 190 -17.03 11.46 -1.35
N ILE A 191 -15.95 12.19 -1.14
CA ILE A 191 -14.80 11.73 -0.34
C ILE A 191 -14.94 12.20 1.10
N ASP A 192 -14.53 11.37 2.05
CA ASP A 192 -14.49 11.69 3.46
C ASP A 192 -13.07 12.07 3.88
N ILE A 193 -12.82 13.35 4.11
CA ILE A 193 -11.51 13.87 4.49
C ILE A 193 -11.48 14.10 6.00
N ASP A 194 -10.64 13.32 6.66
CA ASP A 194 -10.22 13.48 8.04
C ASP A 194 -8.89 14.24 8.10
N ASP A 195 -8.71 14.98 9.19
CA ASP A 195 -7.47 15.73 9.52
C ASP A 195 -7.05 16.82 8.51
N LEU A 196 -7.99 17.48 7.84
CA LEU A 196 -7.67 18.65 7.01
C LEU A 196 -7.38 19.91 7.87
N THR A 197 -6.12 20.24 8.04
CA THR A 197 -5.59 21.34 8.86
C THR A 197 -5.26 22.62 8.04
N GLU A 198 -4.64 23.60 8.71
CA GLU A 198 -4.12 24.80 8.04
C GLU A 198 -2.81 24.58 7.28
N ALA A 199 -2.09 23.50 7.58
CA ALA A 199 -0.87 23.14 6.84
C ALA A 199 -1.21 22.55 5.47
N ASP A 200 -2.36 21.88 5.38
CA ASP A 200 -2.68 21.01 4.26
C ASP A 200 -3.27 21.77 3.07
N THR A 201 -3.22 21.10 1.93
CA THR A 201 -3.75 21.53 0.65
C THR A 201 -4.87 20.60 0.21
N LEU A 202 -5.97 21.18 -0.28
CA LEU A 202 -7.00 20.44 -0.99
C LEU A 202 -6.93 20.81 -2.47
N SER A 203 -6.68 19.81 -3.31
CA SER A 203 -6.57 19.92 -4.75
C SER A 203 -7.75 19.18 -5.40
N ILE A 204 -8.45 19.85 -6.32
CA ILE A 204 -9.57 19.27 -7.07
C ILE A 204 -9.17 19.13 -8.53
N THR A 205 -9.22 17.90 -9.03
CA THR A 205 -9.04 17.59 -10.44
C THR A 205 -10.33 17.87 -11.20
N THR A 206 -10.23 18.56 -12.34
CA THR A 206 -11.38 19.03 -13.14
C THR A 206 -11.22 18.74 -14.63
N ASP A 207 -12.34 18.64 -15.34
CA ASP A 207 -12.41 18.46 -16.79
C ASP A 207 -12.15 19.76 -17.61
N GLY A 208 -11.56 20.77 -16.96
CA GLY A 208 -11.09 22.01 -17.56
C GLY A 208 -11.84 23.27 -17.17
N THR A 209 -13.02 23.19 -16.55
CA THR A 209 -13.68 24.36 -15.96
C THR A 209 -13.63 24.31 -14.43
N GLU A 210 -13.01 25.33 -13.83
CA GLU A 210 -13.01 25.51 -12.37
C GLU A 210 -14.46 25.68 -11.86
N PRO A 211 -14.95 24.77 -11.00
CA PRO A 211 -16.30 24.86 -10.46
C PRO A 211 -16.43 25.96 -9.42
N SER A 212 -17.67 26.43 -9.21
CA SER A 212 -17.98 27.29 -8.06
C SER A 212 -18.01 26.46 -6.78
N LEU A 213 -17.12 26.77 -5.84
CA LEU A 213 -17.06 26.10 -4.54
C LEU A 213 -17.92 26.78 -3.47
N THR A 214 -18.63 25.97 -2.68
CA THR A 214 -19.36 26.42 -1.47
C THR A 214 -19.29 25.37 -0.38
N THR A 215 -19.45 25.77 0.89
CA THR A 215 -19.52 24.84 2.02
C THR A 215 -20.85 24.92 2.74
N ARG A 216 -21.29 23.81 3.34
CA ARG A 216 -22.46 23.75 4.23
C ARG A 216 -22.11 22.99 5.50
N THR A 217 -22.53 23.51 6.64
CA THR A 217 -22.40 22.83 7.93
C THR A 217 -23.13 21.49 7.94
N ALA A 218 -22.48 20.47 8.51
CA ALA A 218 -23.05 19.19 8.87
C ALA A 218 -22.93 18.97 10.39
N ASP A 219 -23.24 17.76 10.87
CA ASP A 219 -23.32 17.48 12.31
C ASP A 219 -21.93 17.46 12.98
N ASP A 220 -20.92 16.91 12.32
CA ASP A 220 -19.53 16.78 12.80
C ASP A 220 -18.48 17.38 11.84
N GLY A 221 -18.88 18.26 10.93
CA GLY A 221 -17.96 18.86 9.96
C GLY A 221 -18.63 19.81 8.96
N LEU A 222 -18.01 19.94 7.78
CA LEU A 222 -18.54 20.66 6.63
C LEU A 222 -18.71 19.72 5.44
N ILE A 223 -19.64 20.04 4.55
CA ILE A 223 -19.71 19.44 3.21
C ILE A 223 -19.26 20.49 2.21
N LEU A 224 -18.25 20.16 1.41
CA LEU A 224 -17.80 20.94 0.25
C LEU A 224 -18.65 20.58 -0.96
N TYR A 225 -19.08 21.61 -1.69
CA TYR A 225 -19.85 21.48 -2.92
C TYR A 225 -19.12 22.14 -4.09
N ALA A 226 -19.07 21.45 -5.22
CA ALA A 226 -18.69 21.98 -6.53
C ALA A 226 -19.93 22.10 -7.43
N ASP A 227 -20.25 23.32 -7.88
CA ASP A 227 -21.43 23.61 -8.71
C ASP A 227 -22.76 23.06 -8.15
N GLY A 228 -22.85 22.96 -6.83
CA GLY A 228 -24.02 22.47 -6.10
C GLY A 228 -24.07 20.96 -5.87
N HIS A 229 -23.07 20.19 -6.31
CA HIS A 229 -22.90 18.77 -6.00
C HIS A 229 -21.92 18.60 -4.85
N ALA A 230 -22.24 17.73 -3.89
CA ALA A 230 -21.34 17.45 -2.78
C ALA A 230 -20.17 16.59 -3.27
N ILE A 231 -18.94 16.99 -2.92
CA ILE A 231 -17.72 16.33 -3.38
C ILE A 231 -16.81 15.89 -2.23
N ALA A 232 -16.87 16.58 -1.08
CA ALA A 232 -16.10 16.17 0.09
C ALA A 232 -16.87 16.43 1.39
N TYR A 233 -16.74 15.50 2.33
CA TYR A 233 -17.06 15.66 3.73
C TYR A 233 -15.77 16.04 4.46
N LEU A 234 -15.71 17.22 5.07
CA LEU A 234 -14.52 17.71 5.78
C LEU A 234 -14.77 17.58 7.28
N ARG A 235 -14.26 16.52 7.89
CA ARG A 235 -14.52 16.18 9.29
C ARG A 235 -13.86 17.15 10.24
N GLY A 236 -14.52 17.40 11.38
CA GLY A 236 -13.97 18.22 12.47
C GLY A 236 -13.88 19.72 12.18
N LEU A 237 -14.05 20.15 10.92
CA LEU A 237 -14.01 21.56 10.54
C LEU A 237 -15.32 22.29 10.86
N THR A 238 -15.18 23.54 11.31
CA THR A 238 -16.32 24.46 11.53
C THR A 238 -16.36 25.61 10.53
N GLU A 239 -15.24 25.90 9.89
CA GLU A 239 -15.09 26.82 8.77
C GLU A 239 -13.99 26.29 7.83
N PHE A 240 -14.07 26.64 6.55
CA PHE A 240 -13.08 26.30 5.54
C PHE A 240 -13.05 27.41 4.47
N ASP A 241 -11.85 27.93 4.19
CA ASP A 241 -11.64 28.96 3.17
C ASP A 241 -11.45 28.28 1.81
N VAL A 242 -12.52 28.23 1.02
CA VAL A 242 -12.49 27.63 -0.33
C VAL A 242 -11.52 28.32 -1.29
N SER A 243 -10.97 29.50 -0.97
CA SER A 243 -9.94 30.14 -1.80
C SER A 243 -8.56 29.49 -1.67
N ARG A 244 -8.37 28.58 -0.70
CA ARG A 244 -7.18 27.74 -0.56
C ARG A 244 -7.19 26.50 -1.45
N VAL A 245 -8.34 26.17 -2.06
CA VAL A 245 -8.46 25.01 -2.93
C VAL A 245 -7.70 25.26 -4.23
N GLN A 246 -6.88 24.29 -4.63
CA GLN A 246 -6.18 24.31 -5.89
C GLN A 246 -6.96 23.53 -6.94
N PHE A 247 -6.85 23.93 -8.20
CA PHE A 247 -7.45 23.22 -9.32
C PHE A 247 -6.37 22.69 -10.24
N THR A 248 -6.47 21.41 -10.56
CA THR A 248 -5.64 20.70 -11.53
C THR A 248 -6.52 20.29 -12.72
N ASN A 249 -5.89 20.12 -13.88
CA ASN A 249 -6.56 19.59 -15.07
C ASN A 249 -6.02 18.19 -15.35
N ASP A 250 -6.91 17.28 -15.72
CA ASP A 250 -6.56 16.00 -16.37
C ASP A 250 -5.92 16.20 -17.76
#